data_AF-A0A926PTT7-F1
#
_entry.id   AF-A0A926PTT7-F1
#
_cell.length_a   1.000
_cell.length_b   1.000
_cell.length_c   1.000
_cell.angle_alpha   90.00
_cell.angle_beta   90.00
_cell.angle_gamma   90.00
#
_symmetry.space_group_name_H-M   'P 1'
#
loop_
_entity.id
_entity.type
_entity.pdbx_description
1 polymer ?
#
loop_
_entity_poly.entity_id
_entity_poly.type
_entity_poly.pdbx_seq_one_letter_code
_entity_poly.pdbx_strand_id
1 'polypeptide(L)'
;MATKKTGFTIREAELATALEITHQKLDEIVTFFDADSSDQWELRENEHFIYLNKTLGERLFSEQGAYAIAKYMDEKTPKSIWALITEFITRHKEKIRNAFISRKIQENCSSLTIRNSRHFLSKKDVVSILCTSPARLNKAFDDIQKSYDPMKIYEDFDDIDSVRYYSLSGFYKLSQNLAKTLRVKDRQGWCGAIEIVGRRTFKLIIDAQAAQQKKIDAAMEVAKKRDGKRCQITGKAYGKHSKNVQIVAHHIFSKEHYPHLAACVDNLIALTQEVHQDFHTWNGGSRKPCTVDHLIQFVSELYPDNYEVVLRLNQVKQILDPPSSKAA
;
A
#
# COMPACT_ATOMS: atom_id res chain seq x y z
N MET A 1 -12.89 -22.42 -17.27
CA MET A 1 -11.87 -21.43 -16.88
C MET A 1 -12.42 -20.05 -17.19
N ALA A 2 -12.58 -19.16 -16.21
CA ALA A 2 -13.04 -17.80 -16.47
C ALA A 2 -11.95 -17.05 -17.24
N THR A 3 -12.14 -16.86 -18.54
CA THR A 3 -11.34 -15.94 -19.34
C THR A 3 -11.34 -14.58 -18.63
N LYS A 4 -10.16 -14.06 -18.28
CA LYS A 4 -10.05 -12.69 -17.74
C LYS A 4 -10.72 -11.76 -18.75
N LYS A 5 -11.88 -11.19 -18.38
CA LYS A 5 -12.62 -10.24 -19.19
C LYS A 5 -11.91 -8.88 -19.18
N THR A 6 -10.70 -8.83 -19.72
CA THR A 6 -9.90 -7.60 -19.82
C THR A 6 -10.50 -6.69 -20.88
N GLY A 7 -10.79 -5.43 -20.53
CA GLY A 7 -11.26 -4.41 -21.48
C GLY A 7 -12.68 -3.89 -21.23
N PHE A 8 -13.48 -4.55 -20.38
CA PHE A 8 -14.82 -4.09 -19.98
C PHE A 8 -14.76 -3.40 -18.63
N THR A 9 -14.78 -2.07 -18.63
CA THR A 9 -14.57 -1.28 -17.40
C THR A 9 -15.53 -0.10 -17.26
N ILE A 10 -16.33 0.18 -18.29
CA ILE A 10 -17.27 1.30 -18.30
C ILE A 10 -18.60 0.78 -17.76
N ARG A 11 -19.06 1.32 -16.62
CA ARG A 11 -20.39 1.00 -16.11
C ARG A 11 -21.46 1.69 -16.94
N GLU A 12 -22.61 1.04 -17.06
CA GLU A 12 -23.75 1.57 -17.78
C GLU A 12 -24.18 2.96 -17.33
N ALA A 13 -24.17 3.21 -16.01
CA ALA A 13 -24.47 4.53 -15.45
C ALA A 13 -23.45 5.61 -15.85
N GLU A 14 -22.17 5.25 -15.88
CA GLU A 14 -21.11 6.16 -16.30
C GLU A 14 -21.24 6.47 -17.80
N LEU A 15 -21.57 5.46 -18.62
CA LEU A 15 -21.79 5.64 -20.06
C LEU A 15 -23.02 6.49 -20.37
N ALA A 16 -24.17 6.20 -19.76
CA ALA A 16 -25.40 6.98 -19.95
C ALA A 16 -25.19 8.47 -19.57
N THR A 17 -24.51 8.71 -18.44
CA THR A 17 -24.15 10.06 -18.00
C THR A 17 -23.22 10.74 -19.01
N ALA A 18 -22.20 10.04 -19.52
CA ALA A 18 -21.27 10.60 -20.50
C ALA A 18 -21.93 10.93 -21.85
N LEU A 19 -22.96 10.18 -22.22
CA LEU A 19 -23.76 10.38 -23.43
C LEU A 19 -24.92 11.38 -23.22
N GLU A 20 -25.07 11.94 -22.01
CA GLU A 20 -26.17 12.86 -21.63
C GLU A 20 -27.58 12.28 -21.86
N ILE A 21 -27.75 10.98 -21.62
CA ILE A 21 -29.03 10.27 -21.75
C ILE A 21 -29.42 9.57 -20.46
N THR A 22 -30.68 9.17 -20.37
CA THR A 22 -31.16 8.33 -19.27
C THR A 22 -30.72 6.88 -19.47
N HIS A 23 -30.67 6.13 -18.38
CA HIS A 23 -30.48 4.66 -18.43
C HIS A 23 -31.48 3.98 -19.36
N GLN A 24 -32.76 4.32 -19.22
CA GLN A 24 -33.80 3.78 -20.09
C GLN A 24 -33.52 4.06 -21.57
N LYS A 25 -33.02 5.26 -21.90
CA LYS A 25 -32.69 5.57 -23.28
C LYS A 25 -31.50 4.75 -23.80
N LEU A 26 -30.52 4.48 -22.94
CA LEU A 26 -29.41 3.59 -23.26
C LEU A 26 -29.90 2.15 -23.50
N ASP A 27 -30.82 1.65 -22.68
CA ASP A 27 -31.48 0.35 -22.87
C ASP A 27 -32.21 0.24 -24.21
N GLU A 28 -32.98 1.27 -24.57
CA GLU A 28 -33.66 1.35 -25.87
C GLU A 28 -32.67 1.29 -27.03
N ILE A 29 -31.54 2.00 -26.92
CA ILE A 29 -30.50 1.98 -27.95
C ILE A 29 -29.91 0.58 -28.08
N VAL A 30 -29.52 -0.07 -26.98
CA VAL A 30 -28.96 -1.43 -27.06
C VAL A 30 -29.98 -2.41 -27.63
N THR A 31 -31.25 -2.30 -27.24
CA THR A 31 -32.33 -3.14 -27.78
C THR A 31 -32.51 -2.93 -29.29
N PHE A 32 -32.35 -1.68 -29.77
CA PHE A 32 -32.39 -1.38 -31.21
C PHE A 32 -31.28 -2.11 -31.97
N PHE A 33 -30.06 -2.12 -31.45
CA PHE A 33 -28.93 -2.83 -32.08
C PHE A 33 -29.15 -4.35 -32.17
N ASP A 34 -29.96 -4.94 -31.28
CA ASP A 34 -30.31 -6.36 -31.33
C ASP A 34 -31.51 -6.67 -32.24
N ALA A 35 -32.22 -5.65 -32.74
CA ALA A 35 -33.53 -5.81 -33.39
C ALA A 35 -33.46 -6.19 -34.89
N ASP A 36 -32.42 -5.75 -35.61
CA ASP A 36 -32.24 -6.05 -37.04
C ASP A 36 -30.82 -6.49 -37.35
N SER A 37 -30.62 -7.80 -37.53
CA SER A 37 -29.31 -8.38 -37.86
C SER A 37 -28.78 -8.02 -39.26
N SER A 38 -29.56 -7.30 -40.07
CA SER A 38 -29.18 -6.88 -41.43
C SER A 38 -28.77 -5.41 -41.53
N ASP A 39 -28.86 -4.65 -40.44
CA ASP A 39 -28.45 -3.25 -40.42
C ASP A 39 -26.92 -3.11 -40.25
N GLN A 40 -26.43 -1.85 -40.28
CA GLN A 40 -25.01 -1.55 -40.13
C GLN A 40 -24.55 -1.41 -38.66
N TRP A 41 -25.47 -1.55 -37.69
CA TRP A 41 -25.27 -1.22 -36.28
C TRP A 41 -25.22 -2.48 -35.44
N GLU A 42 -24.03 -2.78 -34.90
CA GLU A 42 -23.84 -4.02 -34.17
C GLU A 42 -23.24 -3.82 -32.78
N LEU A 43 -23.86 -4.44 -31.76
CA LEU A 43 -23.37 -4.50 -30.39
C LEU A 43 -23.33 -5.96 -29.91
N ARG A 44 -22.19 -6.62 -30.11
CA ARG A 44 -21.97 -8.01 -29.69
C ARG A 44 -21.57 -8.17 -28.21
N GLU A 45 -22.19 -9.12 -27.51
CA GLU A 45 -21.74 -9.60 -26.20
C GLU A 45 -20.31 -10.20 -26.32
N ASN A 46 -19.44 -9.90 -25.36
CA ASN A 46 -18.01 -10.23 -25.30
C ASN A 46 -17.09 -9.45 -26.25
N GLU A 47 -17.61 -8.53 -27.05
CA GLU A 47 -16.82 -7.56 -27.81
C GLU A 47 -17.10 -6.11 -27.34
N HIS A 48 -18.38 -5.74 -27.37
CA HIS A 48 -18.83 -4.37 -27.06
C HIS A 48 -19.28 -4.23 -25.61
N PHE A 49 -19.90 -5.26 -25.06
CA PHE A 49 -20.28 -5.31 -23.66
C PHE A 49 -20.24 -6.73 -23.11
N ILE A 50 -20.29 -6.86 -21.79
CA ILE A 50 -20.52 -8.12 -21.08
C ILE A 50 -21.60 -7.89 -20.03
N TYR A 51 -22.34 -8.93 -19.67
CA TYR A 51 -23.18 -8.86 -18.49
C TYR A 51 -22.33 -9.04 -17.22
N LEU A 52 -22.44 -8.07 -16.31
CA LEU A 52 -22.01 -8.22 -14.93
C LEU A 52 -23.05 -9.04 -14.16
N ASN A 53 -24.33 -8.81 -14.43
CA ASN A 53 -25.44 -9.61 -13.92
C ASN A 53 -26.53 -9.78 -14.99
N LYS A 54 -26.68 -10.99 -15.53
CA LYS A 54 -27.67 -11.30 -16.58
C LYS A 54 -29.12 -11.16 -16.09
N THR A 55 -29.40 -11.51 -14.84
CA THR A 55 -30.74 -11.45 -14.27
C THR A 55 -31.23 -10.01 -14.11
N LEU A 56 -30.33 -9.10 -13.76
CA LEU A 56 -30.64 -7.67 -13.63
C LEU A 56 -30.41 -6.87 -14.91
N GLY A 57 -29.93 -7.51 -15.98
CA GLY A 57 -29.54 -6.82 -17.22
C GLY A 57 -28.34 -5.89 -17.08
N GLU A 58 -27.57 -5.95 -15.97
CA GLU A 58 -26.47 -5.01 -15.71
C GLU A 58 -25.27 -5.32 -16.63
N ARG A 59 -24.88 -4.34 -17.46
CA ARG A 59 -23.78 -4.46 -18.43
C ARG A 59 -22.54 -3.67 -18.02
N LEU A 60 -21.38 -4.19 -18.43
CA LEU A 60 -20.12 -3.47 -18.51
C LEU A 60 -19.73 -3.33 -19.97
N PHE A 61 -19.45 -2.10 -20.39
CA PHE A 61 -19.08 -1.78 -21.76
C PHE A 61 -17.56 -1.75 -21.92
N SER A 62 -17.11 -2.14 -23.11
CA SER A 62 -15.78 -1.84 -23.61
C SER A 62 -15.77 -0.44 -24.22
N GLU A 63 -14.56 0.08 -24.50
CA GLU A 63 -14.43 1.34 -25.24
C GLU A 63 -15.05 1.26 -26.63
N GLN A 64 -14.94 0.11 -27.30
CA GLN A 64 -15.54 -0.12 -28.61
C GLN A 64 -17.07 -0.05 -28.54
N GLY A 65 -17.67 -0.68 -27.52
CA GLY A 65 -19.11 -0.58 -27.29
C GLY A 65 -19.57 0.86 -27.03
N ALA A 66 -18.81 1.59 -26.22
CA ALA A 66 -19.09 3.01 -25.96
C ALA A 66 -19.00 3.87 -27.23
N TYR A 67 -17.98 3.67 -28.08
CA TYR A 67 -17.87 4.38 -29.35
C TYR A 67 -18.97 4.00 -30.36
N ALA A 68 -19.38 2.72 -30.41
CA ALA A 68 -20.45 2.27 -31.30
C ALA A 68 -21.78 2.98 -30.97
N ILE A 69 -22.13 3.05 -29.69
CA ILE A 69 -23.34 3.75 -29.21
C ILE A 69 -23.25 5.25 -29.51
N ALA A 70 -22.11 5.89 -29.24
CA ALA A 70 -21.93 7.30 -29.52
C ALA A 70 -22.04 7.63 -31.02
N LYS A 71 -21.48 6.79 -31.89
CA LYS A 71 -21.57 6.96 -33.35
C LYS A 71 -23.03 6.90 -33.83
N TYR A 72 -23.80 5.93 -33.32
CA TYR A 72 -25.23 5.83 -33.60
C TYR A 72 -25.98 7.11 -33.19
N MET A 73 -25.69 7.65 -32.01
CA MET A 73 -26.34 8.86 -31.52
C MET A 73 -26.00 10.11 -32.32
N ASP A 74 -24.74 10.25 -32.77
CA ASP A 74 -24.29 11.36 -33.63
C ASP A 74 -24.95 11.34 -35.01
N GLU A 75 -25.17 10.16 -35.59
CA GLU A 75 -25.88 10.06 -36.88
C GLU A 75 -27.37 10.40 -36.78
N LYS A 76 -27.96 10.26 -35.58
CA LYS A 76 -29.39 10.54 -35.32
C LYS A 76 -29.65 11.93 -34.75
N THR A 77 -28.62 12.61 -34.23
CA THR A 77 -28.77 13.88 -33.52
C THR A 77 -27.61 14.81 -33.87
N PRO A 78 -27.84 16.08 -34.26
CA PRO A 78 -26.77 17.03 -34.60
C PRO A 78 -25.97 17.54 -33.38
N LYS A 79 -25.92 16.76 -32.29
CA LYS A 79 -25.10 17.05 -31.11
C LYS A 79 -23.73 16.42 -31.29
N SER A 80 -22.67 17.05 -30.80
CA SER A 80 -21.30 16.53 -30.85
C SER A 80 -21.04 15.44 -29.80
N ILE A 81 -21.82 14.35 -29.78
CA ILE A 81 -21.67 13.25 -28.81
C ILE A 81 -20.31 12.56 -28.97
N TRP A 82 -19.74 12.53 -30.18
CA TRP A 82 -18.40 11.99 -30.41
C TRP A 82 -17.30 12.68 -29.60
N ALA A 83 -17.38 14.00 -29.42
CA ALA A 83 -16.41 14.74 -28.62
C ALA A 83 -16.53 14.39 -27.13
N LEU A 84 -17.77 14.32 -26.62
CA LEU A 84 -18.06 13.96 -25.23
C LEU A 84 -17.56 12.56 -24.90
N ILE A 85 -17.84 11.57 -25.77
CA ILE A 85 -17.44 10.19 -25.51
C ILE A 85 -15.91 10.02 -25.57
N THR A 86 -15.24 10.73 -26.49
CA THR A 86 -13.78 10.70 -26.62
C THR A 86 -13.11 11.26 -25.36
N GLU A 87 -13.61 12.38 -24.84
CA GLU A 87 -13.14 12.95 -23.59
C GLU A 87 -13.42 12.03 -22.40
N PHE A 88 -14.62 11.46 -22.32
CA PHE A 88 -15.00 10.51 -21.28
C PHE A 88 -14.09 9.28 -21.27
N ILE A 89 -13.89 8.61 -22.41
CA ILE A 89 -13.02 7.43 -22.51
C ILE A 89 -11.58 7.79 -22.13
N THR A 90 -11.10 8.97 -22.55
CA THR A 90 -9.78 9.47 -22.15
C THR A 90 -9.68 9.57 -20.63
N ARG A 91 -10.59 10.31 -19.98
CA ARG A 91 -10.62 10.47 -18.51
C ARG A 91 -10.79 9.15 -17.77
N HIS A 92 -11.60 8.23 -18.30
CA HIS A 92 -11.81 6.91 -17.74
C HIS A 92 -10.52 6.07 -17.74
N LYS A 93 -9.79 6.07 -18.85
CA LYS A 93 -8.45 5.48 -18.92
C LYS A 93 -7.50 6.07 -17.89
N GLU A 94 -7.54 7.40 -17.71
CA GLU A 94 -6.70 8.05 -16.70
C GLU A 94 -7.07 7.63 -15.28
N LYS A 95 -8.37 7.58 -14.95
CA LYS A 95 -8.89 7.11 -13.66
C LYS A 95 -8.41 5.68 -13.36
N ILE A 96 -8.52 4.78 -14.33
CA ILE A 96 -8.05 3.39 -14.21
C ILE A 96 -6.53 3.34 -14.03
N ARG A 97 -5.76 4.04 -14.87
CA ARG A 97 -4.29 4.13 -14.77
C ARG A 97 -3.87 4.62 -13.38
N ASN A 98 -4.51 5.68 -12.88
CA ASN A 98 -4.21 6.24 -11.56
C ASN A 98 -4.51 5.26 -10.43
N ALA A 99 -5.60 4.49 -10.53
CA ALA A 99 -5.91 3.42 -9.57
C ALA A 99 -4.83 2.32 -9.59
N PHE A 100 -4.38 1.90 -10.77
CA PHE A 100 -3.28 0.92 -10.88
C PHE A 100 -1.95 1.46 -10.34
N ILE A 101 -1.62 2.73 -10.59
CA ILE A 101 -0.43 3.38 -10.03
C ILE A 101 -0.51 3.38 -8.50
N SER A 102 -1.63 3.80 -7.93
CA SER A 102 -1.81 3.85 -6.46
C SER A 102 -1.65 2.46 -5.84
N ARG A 103 -2.26 1.44 -6.47
CA ARG A 103 -2.08 0.03 -6.07
C ARG A 103 -0.62 -0.40 -6.16
N LYS A 104 0.09 -0.07 -7.24
CA LYS A 104 1.51 -0.42 -7.40
C LYS A 104 2.40 0.22 -6.33
N ILE A 105 2.10 1.45 -5.93
CA ILE A 105 2.79 2.10 -4.81
C ILE A 105 2.54 1.34 -3.51
N GLN A 106 1.28 1.03 -3.18
CA GLN A 106 0.94 0.28 -1.96
C GLN A 106 1.59 -1.11 -1.91
N GLU A 107 1.64 -1.82 -3.04
CA GLU A 107 2.29 -3.13 -3.16
C GLU A 107 3.81 -3.07 -3.01
N ASN A 108 4.44 -1.91 -3.23
CA ASN A 108 5.90 -1.77 -3.33
C ASN A 108 6.42 -0.57 -2.54
N CYS A 109 5.88 -0.33 -1.34
CA CYS A 109 6.34 0.72 -0.43
C CYS A 109 6.91 0.18 0.89
N SER A 110 7.18 -1.13 0.98
CA SER A 110 7.69 -1.74 2.21
C SER A 110 9.09 -1.24 2.60
N SER A 111 9.88 -0.74 1.64
CA SER A 111 11.19 -0.15 1.93
C SER A 111 11.16 1.35 2.28
N LEU A 112 9.96 1.94 2.40
CA LEU A 112 9.82 3.37 2.70
C LEU A 112 10.38 3.68 4.10
N THR A 113 11.47 4.43 4.14
CA THR A 113 12.17 4.79 5.39
C THR A 113 12.45 6.28 5.47
N ILE A 114 12.53 6.83 6.68
CA ILE A 114 12.90 8.23 6.92
C ILE A 114 14.41 8.34 7.13
N ARG A 115 15.06 9.25 6.39
CA ARG A 115 16.48 9.66 6.57
C ARG A 115 16.62 11.13 6.24
N ASN A 116 17.41 11.87 7.02
CA ASN A 116 17.62 13.31 6.81
C ASN A 116 16.29 14.09 6.63
N SER A 117 15.28 13.74 7.44
CA SER A 117 13.92 14.28 7.37
C SER A 117 13.20 14.08 6.02
N ARG A 118 13.62 13.09 5.22
CA ARG A 118 13.07 12.75 3.91
C ARG A 118 12.71 11.27 3.85
N HIS A 119 11.71 10.95 3.05
CA HIS A 119 11.30 9.57 2.82
C HIS A 119 12.02 8.99 1.61
N PHE A 120 12.60 7.81 1.79
CA PHE A 120 13.39 7.09 0.79
C PHE A 120 12.79 5.73 0.47
N LEU A 121 12.90 5.33 -0.80
CA LEU A 121 12.52 4.02 -1.31
C LEU A 121 13.76 3.33 -1.86
N SER A 122 13.84 2.01 -1.67
CA SER A 122 14.88 1.21 -2.30
C SER A 122 14.75 1.26 -3.83
N LYS A 123 15.88 1.09 -4.53
CA LYS A 123 15.89 0.95 -5.99
C LYS A 123 14.92 -0.14 -6.48
N LYS A 124 14.78 -1.25 -5.76
CA LYS A 124 13.87 -2.36 -6.10
C LYS A 124 12.42 -1.90 -6.16
N ASP A 125 11.98 -1.17 -5.13
CA ASP A 125 10.62 -0.63 -5.04
C ASP A 125 10.39 0.43 -6.13
N VAL A 126 11.36 1.31 -6.36
CA VAL A 126 11.29 2.32 -7.45
C VAL A 126 11.14 1.66 -8.82
N VAL A 127 11.95 0.63 -9.13
CA VAL A 127 11.84 -0.14 -10.39
C VAL A 127 10.44 -0.73 -10.55
N SER A 128 9.89 -1.29 -9.47
CA SER A 128 8.60 -1.98 -9.47
C SER A 128 7.43 -1.01 -9.63
N ILE A 129 7.44 0.12 -8.91
CA ILE A 129 6.42 1.18 -9.01
C ILE A 129 6.42 1.81 -10.40
N LEU A 130 7.61 2.18 -10.90
CA LEU A 130 7.77 2.74 -12.24
C LEU A 130 7.62 1.67 -13.33
N CYS A 131 7.37 0.41 -12.95
CA CYS A 131 7.22 -0.75 -13.83
C CYS A 131 8.34 -0.87 -14.87
N THR A 132 9.58 -0.50 -14.54
CA THR A 132 10.70 -0.40 -15.48
C THR A 132 11.71 -1.53 -15.25
N SER A 133 12.87 -1.48 -15.91
CA SER A 133 13.99 -2.38 -15.60
C SER A 133 15.10 -1.65 -14.85
N PRO A 134 15.95 -2.36 -14.07
CA PRO A 134 17.10 -1.76 -13.40
C PRO A 134 18.05 -1.02 -14.37
N ALA A 135 18.31 -1.60 -15.54
CA ALA A 135 19.16 -0.98 -16.57
C ALA A 135 18.58 0.33 -17.09
N ARG A 136 17.25 0.36 -17.32
CA ARG A 136 16.59 1.58 -17.79
C ARG A 136 16.51 2.65 -16.71
N LEU A 137 16.32 2.25 -15.46
CA LEU A 137 16.35 3.18 -14.32
C LEU A 137 17.74 3.80 -14.15
N ASN A 138 18.80 3.00 -14.27
CA ASN A 138 20.18 3.51 -14.25
C ASN A 138 20.42 4.51 -15.38
N LYS A 139 19.98 4.19 -16.59
CA LYS A 139 20.07 5.14 -17.71
C LYS A 139 19.34 6.45 -17.42
N ALA A 140 18.12 6.39 -16.90
CA ALA A 140 17.37 7.59 -16.51
C ALA A 140 18.10 8.40 -15.43
N PHE A 141 18.74 7.74 -14.47
CA PHE A 141 19.59 8.38 -13.47
C PHE A 141 20.79 9.08 -14.13
N ASP A 142 21.52 8.39 -15.00
CA ASP A 142 22.70 8.93 -15.70
C ASP A 142 22.34 10.12 -16.60
N ASP A 143 21.18 10.05 -17.27
CA ASP A 143 20.65 11.14 -18.09
C ASP A 143 20.33 12.37 -17.22
N ILE A 144 19.78 12.18 -16.02
CA ILE A 144 19.48 13.28 -15.08
C ILE A 144 20.78 13.86 -14.52
N GLN A 145 21.79 13.04 -14.21
CA GLN A 145 23.10 13.51 -13.73
C GLN A 145 23.80 14.43 -14.73
N LYS A 146 23.51 14.30 -16.03
CA LYS A 146 24.03 15.16 -17.11
C LYS A 146 23.14 16.36 -17.43
N SER A 147 22.01 16.51 -16.74
CA SER A 147 21.05 17.59 -16.97
C SER A 147 21.40 18.86 -16.18
N TYR A 148 20.62 19.93 -16.38
CA TYR A 148 20.78 21.18 -15.64
C TYR A 148 20.39 21.06 -14.14
N ASP A 149 19.63 20.02 -13.77
CA ASP A 149 19.19 19.75 -12.40
C ASP A 149 19.56 18.30 -11.99
N PRO A 150 20.87 18.02 -11.79
CA PRO A 150 21.32 16.70 -11.39
C PRO A 150 20.75 16.29 -10.03
N MET A 151 20.63 14.98 -9.79
CA MET A 151 20.21 14.49 -8.47
C MET A 151 21.35 14.65 -7.48
N LYS A 152 21.02 15.16 -6.29
CA LYS A 152 21.99 15.36 -5.21
C LYS A 152 21.97 14.20 -4.23
N ILE A 153 23.15 13.78 -3.77
CA ILE A 153 23.30 12.81 -2.69
C ILE A 153 22.69 13.40 -1.39
N TYR A 154 22.09 12.55 -0.56
CA TYR A 154 21.36 12.89 0.67
C TYR A 154 20.07 13.71 0.51
N GLU A 155 19.81 14.28 -0.67
CA GLU A 155 18.55 14.97 -1.00
C GLU A 155 17.64 14.15 -1.90
N ASP A 156 18.17 13.67 -3.03
CA ASP A 156 17.45 12.95 -4.08
C ASP A 156 17.75 11.45 -4.07
N PHE A 157 18.96 11.05 -3.69
CA PHE A 157 19.35 9.65 -3.55
C PHE A 157 20.41 9.46 -2.47
N ASP A 158 20.59 8.23 -2.02
CA ASP A 158 21.62 7.82 -1.07
C ASP A 158 22.01 6.35 -1.31
N ASP A 159 23.24 5.97 -1.00
CA ASP A 159 23.75 4.60 -1.16
C ASP A 159 24.01 4.01 0.23
N ILE A 160 23.15 3.09 0.67
CA ILE A 160 23.21 2.46 2.00
C ILE A 160 23.57 0.98 1.84
N ASP A 161 24.63 0.53 2.51
CA ASP A 161 25.14 -0.84 2.43
C ASP A 161 25.34 -1.27 0.96
N SER A 162 25.87 -0.34 0.14
CA SER A 162 26.05 -0.49 -1.32
C SER A 162 24.75 -0.66 -2.12
N VAL A 163 23.58 -0.38 -1.52
CA VAL A 163 22.28 -0.38 -2.19
C VAL A 163 21.76 1.06 -2.34
N ARG A 164 21.38 1.42 -3.56
CA ARG A 164 20.80 2.74 -3.84
C ARG A 164 19.37 2.87 -3.35
N TYR A 165 19.11 3.99 -2.68
CA TYR A 165 17.79 4.48 -2.29
C TYR A 165 17.54 5.83 -2.96
N TYR A 166 16.28 6.11 -3.25
CA TYR A 166 15.84 7.37 -3.82
C TYR A 166 14.87 8.03 -2.86
N SER A 167 15.07 9.30 -2.57
CA SER A 167 14.06 10.06 -1.85
C SER A 167 12.81 10.20 -2.73
N LEU A 168 11.68 10.62 -2.15
CA LEU A 168 10.50 10.91 -2.99
C LEU A 168 10.78 11.97 -4.05
N SER A 169 11.67 12.96 -3.82
CA SER A 169 12.04 13.91 -4.86
C SER A 169 12.84 13.26 -5.99
N GLY A 170 13.84 12.42 -5.67
CA GLY A 170 14.58 11.66 -6.67
C GLY A 170 13.70 10.67 -7.45
N PHE A 171 12.76 10.01 -6.77
CA PHE A 171 11.75 9.16 -7.39
C PHE A 171 10.90 9.91 -8.42
N TYR A 172 10.44 11.12 -8.11
CA TYR A 172 9.69 11.94 -9.07
C TYR A 172 10.55 12.42 -10.24
N LYS A 173 11.81 12.80 -10.01
CA LYS A 173 12.77 13.15 -11.09
C LYS A 173 12.96 11.96 -12.06
N LEU A 174 13.13 10.74 -11.55
CA LEU A 174 13.20 9.52 -12.37
C LEU A 174 11.94 9.31 -13.18
N SER A 175 10.77 9.46 -12.55
CA SER A 175 9.49 9.30 -13.24
C SER A 175 9.30 10.31 -14.36
N GLN A 176 9.63 11.59 -14.12
CA GLN A 176 9.53 12.64 -15.13
C GLN A 176 10.49 12.41 -16.30
N ASN A 177 11.74 11.97 -16.03
CA ASN A 177 12.67 11.62 -17.09
C ASN A 177 12.11 10.48 -17.95
N LEU A 178 11.65 9.39 -17.33
CA LEU A 178 11.05 8.26 -18.05
C LEU A 178 9.80 8.66 -18.85
N ALA A 179 8.97 9.56 -18.31
CA ALA A 179 7.81 10.09 -19.02
C ALA A 179 8.19 10.80 -20.33
N LYS A 180 9.35 11.46 -20.37
CA LYS A 180 9.85 12.19 -21.54
C LYS A 180 10.64 11.30 -22.51
N THR A 181 11.38 10.31 -22.01
CA THR A 181 12.35 9.54 -22.81
C THR A 181 11.83 8.20 -23.33
N LEU A 182 10.78 7.65 -22.71
CA LEU A 182 10.18 6.39 -23.17
C LEU A 182 9.45 6.58 -24.50
N ARG A 183 9.46 5.54 -25.35
CA ARG A 183 8.77 5.56 -26.66
C ARG A 183 7.31 5.11 -26.60
N VAL A 184 6.98 4.26 -25.62
CA VAL A 184 5.64 3.66 -25.51
C VAL A 184 4.71 4.64 -24.80
N LYS A 185 3.65 5.10 -25.48
CA LYS A 185 2.71 6.12 -24.95
C LYS A 185 2.10 5.75 -23.60
N ASP A 186 1.65 4.51 -23.44
CA ASP A 186 1.09 4.05 -22.16
C ASP A 186 2.10 4.16 -21.01
N ARG A 187 3.37 3.92 -21.32
CA ARG A 187 4.47 4.02 -20.35
C ARG A 187 4.82 5.47 -20.03
N GLN A 188 4.79 6.34 -21.03
CA GLN A 188 4.92 7.78 -20.81
C GLN A 188 3.78 8.28 -19.91
N GLY A 189 2.53 7.90 -20.21
CA GLY A 189 1.35 8.24 -19.42
C GLY A 189 1.40 7.70 -17.99
N TRP A 190 1.88 6.46 -17.80
CA TRP A 190 2.13 5.89 -16.48
C TRP A 190 3.11 6.75 -15.68
N CYS A 191 4.31 6.98 -16.21
CA CYS A 191 5.35 7.74 -15.54
C CYS A 191 5.00 9.23 -15.36
N GLY A 192 4.23 9.82 -16.28
CA GLY A 192 3.75 11.20 -16.16
C GLY A 192 2.73 11.38 -15.04
N ALA A 193 1.85 10.38 -14.82
CA ALA A 193 0.83 10.44 -13.78
C ALA A 193 1.37 10.18 -12.36
N ILE A 194 2.57 9.57 -12.23
CA ILE A 194 3.18 9.22 -10.94
C ILE A 194 3.36 10.42 -10.01
N GLU A 195 3.67 11.61 -10.52
CA GLU A 195 3.85 12.76 -9.64
C GLU A 195 2.57 13.14 -8.90
N ILE A 196 1.45 13.20 -9.63
CA ILE A 196 0.15 13.59 -9.08
C ILE A 196 -0.38 12.48 -8.16
N VAL A 197 -0.42 11.25 -8.67
CA VAL A 197 -0.97 10.10 -7.94
C VAL A 197 -0.06 9.69 -6.79
N GLY A 198 1.25 9.73 -7.00
CA GLY A 198 2.25 9.35 -6.03
C GLY A 198 2.25 10.27 -4.82
N ARG A 199 2.19 11.59 -5.01
CA ARG A 199 2.13 12.54 -3.88
C ARG A 199 0.96 12.25 -2.94
N ARG A 200 -0.24 12.01 -3.50
CA ARG A 200 -1.42 11.65 -2.71
C ARG A 200 -1.27 10.29 -2.04
N THR A 201 -0.81 9.28 -2.79
CA THR A 201 -0.73 7.91 -2.28
C THR A 201 0.34 7.76 -1.18
N PHE A 202 1.54 8.30 -1.40
CA PHE A 202 2.60 8.29 -0.38
C PHE A 202 2.19 9.07 0.86
N LYS A 203 1.51 10.22 0.72
CA LYS A 203 1.01 10.96 1.87
C LYS A 203 0.08 10.09 2.73
N LEU A 204 -0.88 9.39 2.13
CA LEU A 204 -1.79 8.50 2.86
C LEU A 204 -1.04 7.37 3.58
N ILE A 205 -0.03 6.78 2.93
CA ILE A 205 0.80 5.72 3.53
C ILE A 205 1.59 6.26 4.72
N ILE A 206 2.26 7.40 4.55
CA ILE A 206 3.08 8.05 5.59
C ILE A 206 2.20 8.46 6.77
N ASP A 207 1.05 9.08 6.53
CA ASP A 207 0.11 9.50 7.57
C ASP A 207 -0.41 8.27 8.36
N ALA A 208 -0.72 7.17 7.66
CA ALA A 208 -1.15 5.92 8.29
C ALA A 208 -0.03 5.28 9.14
N GLN A 209 1.21 5.25 8.65
CA GLN A 209 2.37 4.77 9.40
C GLN A 209 2.62 5.63 10.65
N ALA A 210 2.56 6.96 10.52
CA ALA A 210 2.72 7.87 11.65
C ALA A 210 1.59 7.70 12.68
N ALA A 211 0.34 7.54 12.24
CA ALA A 211 -0.79 7.28 13.12
C ALA A 211 -0.63 5.94 13.86
N GLN A 212 -0.15 4.90 13.18
CA GLN A 212 0.11 3.60 13.80
C GLN A 212 1.24 3.68 14.82
N GLN A 213 2.33 4.38 14.52
CA GLN A 213 3.43 4.57 15.47
C GLN A 213 2.95 5.30 16.73
N LYS A 214 2.13 6.35 16.59
CA LYS A 214 1.52 7.04 17.73
C LYS A 214 0.67 6.11 18.61
N LYS A 215 -0.08 5.18 18.00
CA LYS A 215 -0.85 4.17 18.75
C LYS A 215 0.05 3.21 19.52
N ILE A 216 1.15 2.77 18.90
CA ILE A 216 2.16 1.92 19.55
C ILE A 216 2.78 2.66 20.73
N ASP A 217 3.24 3.90 20.54
CA ASP A 217 3.85 4.70 21.60
C ASP A 217 2.88 4.92 22.77
N ALA A 218 1.61 5.23 22.47
CA ALA A 218 0.58 5.36 23.49
C ALA A 218 0.35 4.05 24.26
N ALA A 219 0.29 2.90 23.57
CA ALA A 219 0.15 1.60 24.21
C ALA A 219 1.36 1.27 25.11
N MET A 220 2.58 1.63 24.68
CA MET A 220 3.81 1.48 25.47
C MET A 220 3.76 2.32 26.75
N GLU A 221 3.27 3.56 26.70
CA GLU A 221 3.08 4.37 27.91
C GLU A 221 2.00 3.80 28.84
N VAL A 222 0.88 3.32 28.28
CA VAL A 222 -0.19 2.68 29.06
C VAL A 222 0.32 1.42 29.75
N ALA A 223 1.08 0.57 29.06
CA ALA A 223 1.69 -0.63 29.62
C ALA A 223 2.65 -0.29 30.77
N LYS A 224 3.53 0.70 30.58
CA LYS A 224 4.43 1.19 31.65
C LYS A 224 3.65 1.71 32.85
N LYS A 225 2.52 2.39 32.64
CA LYS A 225 1.66 2.91 33.72
C LYS A 225 0.94 1.78 34.45
N ARG A 226 0.35 0.83 33.73
CA ARG A 226 -0.28 -0.40 34.28
C ARG A 226 0.69 -1.14 35.18
N ASP A 227 1.94 -1.25 34.73
CA ASP A 227 3.01 -1.97 35.41
C ASP A 227 3.68 -1.13 36.53
N GLY A 228 3.11 0.03 36.88
CA GLY A 228 3.58 0.87 37.99
C GLY A 228 4.93 1.56 37.75
N LYS A 229 5.33 1.75 36.48
CA LYS A 229 6.67 2.24 36.08
C LYS A 229 7.80 1.47 36.74
N ARG A 230 7.65 0.15 36.81
CA ARG A 230 8.55 -0.79 37.46
C ARG A 230 8.81 -1.98 36.55
N CYS A 231 10.02 -2.52 36.60
CA CYS A 231 10.36 -3.75 35.92
C CYS A 231 9.52 -4.90 36.47
N GLN A 232 8.79 -5.57 35.59
CA GLN A 232 7.90 -6.68 35.97
C GLN A 232 8.67 -7.96 36.30
N ILE A 233 9.93 -8.07 35.90
CA ILE A 233 10.80 -9.20 36.26
C ILE A 233 11.50 -8.90 37.60
N THR A 234 12.20 -7.77 37.73
CA THR A 234 13.08 -7.54 38.90
C THR A 234 12.47 -6.69 40.00
N GLY A 235 11.29 -6.10 39.78
CA GLY A 235 10.70 -5.13 40.72
C GLY A 235 11.47 -3.81 40.84
N LYS A 236 12.58 -3.62 40.11
CA LYS A 236 13.34 -2.36 40.12
C LYS A 236 12.52 -1.22 39.50
N ALA A 237 12.54 -0.05 40.13
CA ALA A 237 11.92 1.18 39.62
C ALA A 237 12.86 2.38 39.80
N TYR A 238 12.61 3.44 39.04
CA TYR A 238 13.26 4.73 39.27
C TYR A 238 12.90 5.26 40.67
N GLY A 239 13.90 5.72 41.42
CA GLY A 239 13.72 6.21 42.77
C GLY A 239 14.87 7.09 43.24
N LYS A 240 14.76 7.63 44.45
CA LYS A 240 15.74 8.56 45.04
C LYS A 240 17.18 8.00 45.03
N HIS A 241 17.31 6.70 45.26
CA HIS A 241 18.58 5.96 45.30
C HIS A 241 18.85 5.12 44.04
N SER A 242 17.93 5.14 43.06
CA SER A 242 17.97 4.34 41.83
C SER A 242 17.69 5.22 40.60
N LYS A 243 18.30 6.41 40.56
CA LYS A 243 18.07 7.42 39.52
C LYS A 243 18.48 6.99 38.11
N ASN A 244 19.28 5.92 37.98
CA ASN A 244 19.75 5.43 36.69
C ASN A 244 18.84 4.32 36.11
N VAL A 245 17.78 3.93 36.81
CA VAL A 245 16.86 2.90 36.34
C VAL A 245 15.94 3.50 35.28
N GLN A 246 16.18 3.13 34.02
CA GLN A 246 15.29 3.43 32.90
C GLN A 246 14.33 2.27 32.66
N ILE A 247 13.03 2.58 32.60
CA ILE A 247 11.98 1.61 32.28
C ILE A 247 11.57 1.74 30.83
N VAL A 248 11.54 0.61 30.13
CA VAL A 248 11.11 0.47 28.75
C VAL A 248 9.95 -0.52 28.64
N ALA A 249 9.08 -0.34 27.66
CA ALA A 249 8.08 -1.35 27.32
C ALA A 249 8.68 -2.30 26.28
N HIS A 250 8.57 -3.60 26.53
CA HIS A 250 9.02 -4.65 25.63
C HIS A 250 7.81 -5.34 24.99
N HIS A 251 7.86 -5.57 23.68
CA HIS A 251 6.87 -6.37 22.94
C HIS A 251 7.14 -7.86 23.17
N ILE A 252 6.24 -8.55 23.88
CA ILE A 252 6.34 -9.99 24.18
C ILE A 252 6.37 -10.80 22.87
N PHE A 253 5.42 -10.53 21.97
CA PHE A 253 5.48 -10.89 20.56
C PHE A 253 6.04 -9.71 19.76
N SER A 254 7.18 -9.92 19.08
CA SER A 254 7.88 -8.86 18.34
C SER A 254 6.95 -8.12 17.39
N LYS A 255 6.99 -6.78 17.43
CA LYS A 255 6.22 -5.90 16.53
C LYS A 255 6.57 -6.08 15.04
N GLU A 256 7.76 -6.58 14.72
CA GLU A 256 8.17 -6.83 13.32
C GLU A 256 7.48 -8.07 12.75
N HIS A 257 7.31 -9.10 13.57
CA HIS A 257 6.73 -10.38 13.15
C HIS A 257 5.22 -10.45 13.43
N TYR A 258 4.74 -9.73 14.44
CA TYR A 258 3.35 -9.64 14.85
C TYR A 258 2.88 -8.18 14.87
N PRO A 259 2.89 -7.46 13.73
CA PRO A 259 2.54 -6.03 13.68
C PRO A 259 1.11 -5.74 14.12
N HIS A 260 0.20 -6.71 13.97
CA HIS A 260 -1.18 -6.62 14.45
C HIS A 260 -1.29 -6.57 15.99
N LEU A 261 -0.28 -7.07 16.71
CA LEU A 261 -0.18 -7.01 18.18
C LEU A 261 0.64 -5.82 18.68
N ALA A 262 1.24 -5.01 17.79
CA ALA A 262 2.21 -3.99 18.18
C ALA A 262 1.62 -2.88 19.09
N ALA A 263 0.33 -2.59 18.96
CA ALA A 263 -0.39 -1.62 19.79
C ALA A 263 -1.27 -2.30 20.87
N CYS A 264 -1.18 -3.62 21.04
CA CYS A 264 -1.89 -4.35 22.07
C CYS A 264 -1.17 -4.16 23.42
N VAL A 265 -1.85 -3.60 24.41
CA VAL A 265 -1.28 -3.35 25.75
C VAL A 265 -0.91 -4.67 26.46
N ASP A 266 -1.65 -5.74 26.21
CA ASP A 266 -1.37 -7.07 26.80
C ASP A 266 -0.17 -7.77 26.15
N ASN A 267 0.21 -7.35 24.94
CA ASN A 267 1.45 -7.76 24.28
C ASN A 267 2.70 -6.99 24.79
N LEU A 268 2.53 -6.12 25.79
CA LEU A 268 3.61 -5.26 26.30
C LEU A 268 3.90 -5.58 27.76
N ILE A 269 5.19 -5.57 28.13
CA ILE A 269 5.66 -5.73 29.51
C ILE A 269 6.72 -4.68 29.84
N ALA A 270 6.61 -4.02 30.99
CA ALA A 270 7.61 -3.04 31.42
C ALA A 270 8.85 -3.73 32.01
N LEU A 271 10.03 -3.41 31.49
CA LEU A 271 11.33 -3.94 31.92
C LEU A 271 12.29 -2.79 32.24
N THR A 272 13.33 -3.06 33.04
CA THR A 272 14.50 -2.16 33.03
C THR A 272 15.22 -2.27 31.69
N GLN A 273 15.92 -1.22 31.27
CA GLN A 273 16.77 -1.26 30.07
C GLN A 273 17.81 -2.40 30.13
N GLU A 274 18.35 -2.67 31.32
CA GLU A 274 19.27 -3.79 31.61
C GLU A 274 18.62 -5.14 31.27
N VAL A 275 17.49 -5.48 31.91
CA VAL A 275 16.79 -6.76 31.67
C VAL A 275 16.33 -6.90 30.23
N HIS A 276 15.90 -5.79 29.62
CA HIS A 276 15.55 -5.75 28.19
C HIS A 276 16.74 -6.13 27.31
N GLN A 277 17.92 -5.58 27.58
CA GLN A 277 19.13 -5.90 26.82
C GLN A 277 19.62 -7.33 27.09
N ASP A 278 19.55 -7.80 28.33
CA ASP A 278 19.92 -9.17 28.71
C ASP A 278 19.05 -10.18 27.97
N PHE A 279 17.73 -9.94 27.90
CA PHE A 279 16.82 -10.78 27.15
C PHE A 279 17.17 -10.84 25.66
N HIS A 280 17.40 -9.70 25.01
CA HIS A 280 17.79 -9.69 23.60
C HIS A 280 19.13 -10.38 23.36
N THR A 281 20.10 -10.19 24.26
CA THR A 281 21.40 -10.86 24.17
C THR A 281 21.24 -12.38 24.30
N TRP A 282 20.49 -12.84 25.31
CA TRP A 282 20.19 -14.26 25.53
C TRP A 282 19.43 -14.88 24.34
N ASN A 283 18.48 -14.16 23.75
CA ASN A 283 17.68 -14.62 22.60
C ASN A 283 18.43 -14.57 21.25
N GLY A 284 19.75 -14.33 21.24
CA GLY A 284 20.57 -14.32 20.02
C GLY A 284 20.56 -12.98 19.26
N GLY A 285 20.28 -11.88 19.95
CA GLY A 285 20.33 -10.50 19.46
C GLY A 285 18.97 -9.92 19.06
N SER A 286 18.90 -8.60 18.90
CA SER A 286 17.66 -7.85 18.63
C SER A 286 17.00 -8.11 17.27
N ARG A 287 17.62 -8.91 16.40
CA ARG A 287 17.03 -9.33 15.11
C ARG A 287 16.22 -10.61 15.21
N LYS A 288 16.34 -11.35 16.33
CA LYS A 288 15.58 -12.58 16.54
C LYS A 288 14.15 -12.25 16.97
N PRO A 289 13.13 -12.89 16.37
CA PRO A 289 11.75 -12.71 16.79
C PRO A 289 11.59 -13.00 18.29
N CYS A 290 11.08 -12.04 19.04
CA CYS A 290 10.64 -12.25 20.41
C CYS A 290 9.27 -12.95 20.39
N THR A 291 9.11 -14.00 21.19
CA THR A 291 7.85 -14.69 21.44
C THR A 291 7.67 -14.84 22.94
N VAL A 292 6.43 -15.11 23.35
CA VAL A 292 6.12 -15.37 24.76
C VAL A 292 6.90 -16.57 25.32
N ASP A 293 7.16 -17.60 24.51
CA ASP A 293 7.92 -18.78 24.92
C ASP A 293 9.39 -18.44 25.22
N HIS A 294 10.01 -17.60 24.37
CA HIS A 294 11.36 -17.12 24.64
C HIS A 294 11.44 -16.34 25.96
N LEU A 295 10.46 -15.48 26.21
CA LEU A 295 10.45 -14.67 27.44
C LEU A 295 10.16 -15.51 28.69
N ILE A 296 9.27 -16.52 28.60
CA ILE A 296 9.03 -17.48 29.68
C ILE A 296 10.31 -18.25 30.00
N GLN A 297 11.01 -18.75 28.98
CA GLN A 297 12.25 -19.49 29.16
C GLN A 297 13.34 -18.62 29.79
N PHE A 298 13.54 -17.40 29.31
CA PHE A 298 14.48 -16.43 29.90
C PHE A 298 14.20 -16.17 31.38
N VAL A 299 12.94 -15.92 31.75
CA VAL A 299 12.56 -15.71 33.15
C VAL A 299 12.81 -16.97 33.98
N SER A 300 12.48 -18.15 33.45
CA SER A 300 12.64 -19.42 34.17
C SER A 300 14.11 -19.78 34.41
N GLU A 301 15.00 -19.47 33.47
CA GLU A 301 16.43 -19.77 33.56
C GLU A 301 17.20 -18.77 34.44
N LEU A 302 16.91 -17.47 34.32
CA LEU A 302 17.71 -16.42 34.97
C LEU A 302 17.03 -15.78 36.19
N TYR A 303 15.73 -15.99 36.36
CA TYR A 303 14.94 -15.45 37.47
C TYR A 303 13.97 -16.51 38.01
N PRO A 304 14.46 -17.69 38.44
CA PRO A 304 13.62 -18.87 38.72
C PRO A 304 12.58 -18.66 39.82
N ASP A 305 12.82 -17.72 40.74
CA ASP A 305 11.88 -17.41 41.83
C ASP A 305 10.68 -16.54 41.40
N ASN A 306 10.64 -16.06 40.14
CA ASN A 306 9.60 -15.17 39.63
C ASN A 306 8.40 -15.91 39.02
N TYR A 307 7.82 -16.84 39.76
CA TYR A 307 6.69 -17.68 39.31
C TYR A 307 5.45 -16.87 38.90
N GLU A 308 5.17 -15.74 39.54
CA GLU A 308 4.04 -14.87 39.20
C GLU A 308 4.18 -14.28 37.78
N VAL A 309 5.41 -13.94 37.39
CA VAL A 309 5.70 -13.42 36.05
C VAL A 309 5.48 -14.50 35.00
N VAL A 310 5.96 -15.72 35.26
CA VAL A 310 5.77 -16.87 34.37
C VAL A 310 4.28 -17.19 34.23
N LEU A 311 3.50 -17.14 35.31
CA LEU A 311 2.05 -17.36 35.27
C LEU A 311 1.35 -16.31 34.41
N ARG A 312 1.69 -15.03 34.57
CA ARG A 312 1.16 -13.94 33.74
C ARG A 312 1.53 -14.11 32.26
N LEU A 313 2.78 -14.48 31.95
CA LEU A 313 3.20 -14.70 30.57
C LEU A 313 2.46 -15.87 29.93
N ASN A 314 2.17 -16.94 30.68
CA ASN A 314 1.34 -18.04 30.20
C ASN A 314 -0.11 -17.59 29.92
N GLN A 315 -0.68 -16.68 30.70
CA GLN A 315 -2.00 -16.10 30.40
C GLN A 315 -1.95 -15.28 29.09
N VAL A 316 -0.91 -14.47 28.90
CA VAL A 316 -0.70 -13.72 27.64
C VAL A 316 -0.61 -14.68 26.46
N LYS A 317 0.13 -15.80 26.60
CA LYS A 317 0.21 -16.85 25.58
C LYS A 317 -1.17 -17.39 25.21
N GLN A 318 -2.03 -17.70 26.18
CA GLN A 318 -3.37 -18.22 25.92
C GLN A 318 -4.29 -17.22 25.21
N ILE A 319 -4.17 -15.93 25.54
CA ILE A 319 -5.01 -14.87 24.97
C ILE A 319 -4.56 -14.52 23.55
N LEU A 320 -3.25 -14.43 23.32
CA LEU A 320 -2.69 -13.88 22.08
C LEU A 320 -2.17 -14.94 21.09
N ASP A 321 -1.95 -16.18 21.53
CA ASP A 321 -1.62 -17.34 20.67
C ASP A 321 -2.51 -18.55 21.03
N PRO A 322 -3.84 -18.46 20.83
CA PRO A 322 -4.76 -19.54 21.18
C PRO A 322 -4.49 -20.79 20.31
N PRO A 323 -4.66 -22.01 20.83
CA PRO A 323 -4.35 -23.26 20.11
C PRO A 323 -5.01 -23.42 18.71
N SER A 324 -6.13 -22.74 18.48
CA SER A 324 -6.82 -22.70 17.18
C SER A 324 -6.11 -21.85 16.11
N SER A 325 -5.08 -21.08 16.45
CA SER A 325 -4.28 -20.28 15.51
C SER A 325 -3.31 -21.12 14.66
N LYS A 326 -3.02 -22.36 15.09
CA LYS A 326 -2.04 -23.26 14.44
C LYS A 326 -2.66 -24.26 13.44
N ALA A 327 -3.97 -24.19 13.22
CA ALA A 327 -4.73 -25.12 12.37
C ALA A 327 -5.35 -24.49 11.11
N ALA A 328 -4.92 -23.28 10.72
CA ALA A 328 -5.43 -22.57 9.54
C ALA A 328 -4.33 -22.32 8.49
#